data_AF-A0A7C6LN73-F1
#
_entry.id   AF-A0A7C6LN73-F1
#
_cell.length_a   1.000
_cell.length_b   1.000
_cell.length_c   1.000
_cell.angle_alpha   90.00
_cell.angle_beta   90.00
_cell.angle_gamma   90.00
#
_symmetry.space_group_name_H-M   'P 1'
#
loop_
_entity.id
_entity.type
_entity.pdbx_description
1 polymer ?
#
loop_
_entity_poly.entity_id
_entity_poly.type
_entity_poly.pdbx_seq_one_letter_code
_entity_poly.pdbx_strand_id
1 'polypeptide(L)'
;MRIGIISDTHGSLSSWQKVMSTLFRDVDLIIHAGDLLYHGPRNPLPDNYQPRGVAEAVNSLTVPFVIAQGNCDAEVDQMMINWPLQAPYAFLQIENL
;
A
#
# COMPACT_ATOMS: atom_id res chain seq x y z
N MET A 1 19.92 -5.04 0.42
CA MET A 1 18.53 -4.63 0.12
C MET A 1 17.96 -3.83 1.29
N ARG A 2 17.24 -2.74 1.02
CA ARG A 2 16.43 -1.97 1.98
C ARG A 2 14.95 -2.18 1.69
N ILE A 3 14.20 -2.61 2.71
CA ILE A 3 12.77 -2.92 2.57
C ILE A 3 11.98 -1.90 3.38
N GLY A 4 11.09 -1.17 2.73
CA GLY A 4 10.10 -0.32 3.38
C GLY A 4 8.86 -1.14 3.73
N ILE A 5 8.41 -1.08 4.98
CA ILE A 5 7.18 -1.74 5.43
C ILE A 5 6.21 -0.69 5.94
N ILE A 6 4.98 -0.70 5.43
CA ILE A 6 3.89 0.22 5.80
C ILE A 6 2.56 -0.56 5.90
N SER A 7 1.56 0.01 6.55
CA SER A 7 0.23 -0.57 6.71
C SER A 7 -0.79 0.57 6.86
N ASP A 8 -2.08 0.24 6.73
CA ASP A 8 -3.20 1.10 7.13
C ASP A 8 -3.19 2.48 6.45
N THR A 9 -2.89 2.53 5.15
CA THR A 9 -2.92 3.78 4.38
C THR A 9 -4.34 4.36 4.33
N HIS A 10 -5.36 3.50 4.26
CA HIS A 10 -6.77 3.88 4.34
C HIS A 10 -7.16 5.04 3.39
N GLY A 11 -6.54 5.11 2.20
CA GLY A 11 -6.79 6.15 1.21
C GLY A 11 -6.21 7.52 1.56
N SER A 12 -5.37 7.66 2.59
CA SER A 12 -4.70 8.92 2.94
C SER A 12 -3.54 9.21 1.99
N LEU A 13 -3.79 10.06 1.00
CA LEU A 13 -2.76 10.43 0.02
C LEU A 13 -1.62 11.24 0.67
N SER A 14 -1.94 12.09 1.65
CA SER A 14 -0.93 12.88 2.36
C SER A 14 0.03 11.99 3.15
N SER A 15 -0.49 10.95 3.84
CA SER A 15 0.33 10.00 4.58
C SER A 15 1.23 9.19 3.64
N TRP A 16 0.68 8.68 2.54
CA TRP A 16 1.45 7.97 1.51
C TRP A 16 2.60 8.83 0.98
N GLN A 17 2.31 10.04 0.50
CA GLN A 17 3.32 10.96 -0.04
C GLN A 17 4.38 11.35 0.99
N LYS A 18 3.99 11.55 2.25
CA LYS A 18 4.92 11.84 3.34
C LYS A 18 5.91 10.70 3.55
N VAL A 19 5.43 9.45 3.62
CA VAL A 19 6.31 8.29 3.80
C VAL A 19 7.24 8.12 2.61
N MET A 20 6.71 8.22 1.38
CA MET A 20 7.50 8.14 0.14
C MET A 20 8.60 9.20 0.06
N SER A 21 8.30 10.44 0.45
CA SER A 21 9.26 11.56 0.39
C SER A 21 10.25 11.62 1.55
N THR A 22 10.04 10.86 2.64
CA THR A 22 10.89 10.93 3.83
C THR A 22 11.62 9.61 4.10
N LEU A 23 10.88 8.55 4.39
CA LEU A 23 11.40 7.27 4.85
C LEU A 23 11.73 6.33 3.69
N PHE A 24 10.95 6.38 2.60
CA PHE A 24 11.06 5.42 1.49
C PHE A 24 11.80 5.99 0.26
N ARG A 25 12.69 6.97 0.46
CA ARG A 25 13.47 7.56 -0.65
C ARG A 25 14.48 6.58 -1.28
N ASP A 26 15.06 5.71 -0.45
CA ASP A 26 16.15 4.81 -0.84
C ASP A 26 15.82 3.33 -0.57
N VAL A 27 14.54 2.94 -0.67
CA VAL A 27 14.11 1.55 -0.51
C VAL A 27 14.15 0.82 -1.84
N ASP A 28 14.55 -0.45 -1.81
CA ASP A 28 14.65 -1.32 -2.98
C ASP A 28 13.34 -2.12 -3.20
N LEU A 29 12.52 -2.26 -2.16
CA LEU A 29 11.26 -3.00 -2.13
C LEU A 29 10.31 -2.34 -1.12
N ILE A 30 9.02 -2.28 -1.45
CA ILE A 30 7.97 -1.83 -0.53
C ILE A 30 7.01 -2.99 -0.24
N ILE A 31 6.72 -3.20 1.04
CA ILE A 31 5.71 -4.14 1.52
C ILE A 31 4.60 -3.36 2.23
N HIS A 32 3.36 -3.58 1.83
CA HIS A 32 2.17 -3.04 2.48
C HIS A 32 1.37 -4.14 3.18
N ALA A 33 1.07 -3.99 4.46
CA ALA A 33 0.38 -5.01 5.26
C ALA A 33 -1.17 -4.92 5.19
N GLY A 34 -1.70 -4.40 4.07
CA GLY A 34 -3.14 -4.25 3.83
C GLY A 34 -3.77 -2.95 4.30
N ASP A 35 -5.05 -2.79 3.99
CA ASP A 35 -5.90 -1.61 4.22
C ASP A 35 -5.38 -0.38 3.46
N LEU A 36 -5.35 -0.49 2.12
CA LEU A 36 -4.71 0.50 1.25
C LEU A 36 -5.63 1.68 0.90
N LEU A 37 -6.83 1.39 0.39
CA LEU A 37 -7.69 2.37 -0.28
C LEU A 37 -8.90 2.77 0.58
N TYR A 38 -9.69 1.80 1.02
CA TYR A 38 -10.90 2.08 1.79
C TYR A 38 -10.56 2.45 3.24
N HIS A 39 -11.17 3.52 3.76
CA HIS A 39 -10.94 3.96 5.15
C HIS A 39 -11.49 2.98 6.20
N GLY A 40 -12.43 2.12 5.83
CA GLY A 40 -13.11 1.23 6.77
C GLY A 40 -14.23 1.94 7.56
N PRO A 41 -15.39 1.29 7.77
CA PRO A 41 -16.58 1.93 8.34
C PRO A 41 -16.45 2.34 9.81
N ARG A 42 -15.37 1.90 10.49
CA ARG A 42 -15.12 2.16 11.91
C ARG A 42 -14.20 3.37 12.13
N ASN A 43 -13.61 3.90 11.07
CA ASN A 43 -12.59 4.93 11.15
C ASN A 43 -13.14 6.28 10.68
N PRO A 44 -12.70 7.41 11.26
CA PRO A 44 -12.92 8.70 10.63
C PRO A 44 -12.21 8.76 9.27
N LEU A 45 -12.69 9.64 8.37
CA LEU A 45 -11.96 9.90 7.13
C LEU A 45 -10.57 10.45 7.47
N PRO A 46 -9.48 9.88 6.92
CA PRO A 46 -8.16 10.39 7.18
C PRO A 46 -7.93 11.73 6.47
N ASP A 47 -6.86 12.41 6.88
CA ASP A 47 -6.41 13.62 6.19
C ASP A 47 -6.15 13.32 4.70
N ASN A 48 -6.63 14.23 3.86
CA ASN A 48 -6.57 14.12 2.40
C ASN A 48 -6.98 12.74 1.86
N TYR A 49 -8.14 12.24 2.30
CA TYR A 49 -8.72 10.97 1.83
C TYR A 49 -8.99 11.02 0.32
N GLN A 50 -8.08 10.42 -0.46
CA GLN A 50 -8.14 10.32 -1.92
C GLN A 50 -7.73 8.91 -2.36
N PRO A 51 -8.59 7.89 -2.19
CA PRO A 51 -8.29 6.50 -2.56
C PRO A 51 -7.80 6.37 -4.01
N ARG A 52 -8.44 7.07 -4.94
CA ARG A 52 -8.00 7.09 -6.34
C ARG A 52 -6.57 7.63 -6.50
N GLY A 53 -6.21 8.69 -5.78
CA GLY A 53 -4.86 9.25 -5.81
C GLY A 53 -3.82 8.30 -5.20
N VAL A 54 -4.18 7.54 -4.16
CA VAL A 54 -3.31 6.48 -3.62
C VAL A 54 -3.11 5.36 -4.65
N ALA A 55 -4.18 4.92 -5.31
CA ALA A 55 -4.10 3.90 -6.36
C ALA A 55 -3.19 4.36 -7.52
N GLU A 56 -3.37 5.59 -8.00
CA GLU A 56 -2.50 6.20 -9.03
C GLU A 56 -1.03 6.26 -8.57
N ALA A 57 -0.77 6.65 -7.32
CA ALA A 57 0.59 6.72 -6.77
C ALA A 57 1.24 5.33 -6.67
N VAL A 58 0.52 4.32 -6.16
CA VAL A 58 1.01 2.94 -6.04
C VAL A 58 1.26 2.31 -7.41
N ASN A 59 0.39 2.57 -8.38
CA ASN A 59 0.56 2.08 -9.76
C ASN A 59 1.75 2.72 -10.48
N SER A 60 2.22 3.88 -10.02
CA SER A 60 3.36 4.60 -10.56
C SER A 60 4.71 4.23 -9.93
N LEU A 61 4.73 3.32 -8.96
CA LEU A 61 5.96 2.91 -8.26
C LEU A 61 6.97 2.31 -9.24
N THR A 62 8.23 2.73 -9.10
CA THR A 62 9.36 2.23 -9.89
C THR A 62 10.11 1.09 -9.22
N VAL A 63 9.79 0.82 -7.95
CA VAL A 63 10.32 -0.31 -7.17
C VAL A 63 9.24 -1.36 -7.00
N PRO A 64 9.59 -2.65 -6.83
CA PRO A 64 8.61 -3.69 -6.54
C PRO A 64 7.74 -3.32 -5.33
N PHE A 65 6.45 -3.58 -5.45
CA PHE A 65 5.48 -3.39 -4.39
C PHE A 65 4.75 -4.71 -4.13
N VAL A 66 4.73 -5.13 -2.88
CA VAL A 66 3.98 -6.32 -2.45
C VAL A 66 3.00 -5.91 -1.40
N ILE A 67 1.75 -6.35 -1.54
CA ILE A 67 0.68 -6.00 -0.61
C ILE A 67 -0.10 -7.25 -0.20
N ALA A 68 -0.28 -7.41 1.10
CA ALA A 68 -1.25 -8.35 1.65
C ALA A 68 -2.64 -7.71 1.65
N GLN A 69 -3.69 -8.50 1.45
CA GLN A 69 -5.07 -8.04 1.61
C GLN A 69 -5.37 -7.81 3.10
N GLY A 70 -5.72 -6.58 3.45
CA GLY A 70 -6.24 -6.22 4.77
C GLY A 70 -7.75 -6.45 4.87
N ASN A 71 -8.31 -6.27 6.07
CA ASN A 71 -9.73 -6.53 6.29
C ASN A 71 -10.67 -5.47 5.68
N CYS A 72 -10.15 -4.30 5.31
CA CYS A 72 -10.91 -3.26 4.62
C CYS A 72 -10.79 -3.35 3.09
N ASP A 73 -9.85 -4.15 2.57
CA ASP A 73 -9.62 -4.27 1.13
C ASP A 73 -10.61 -5.27 0.49
N ALA A 74 -11.21 -4.87 -0.62
CA ALA A 74 -12.20 -5.65 -1.37
C ALA A 74 -11.80 -5.85 -2.84
N GLU A 75 -12.56 -6.66 -3.58
CA GLU A 75 -12.31 -6.92 -5.01
C GLU A 75 -12.32 -5.63 -5.86
N VAL A 76 -13.12 -4.64 -5.47
CA VAL A 76 -13.15 -3.33 -6.14
C VAL A 76 -11.83 -2.57 -5.98
N ASP A 77 -11.11 -2.76 -4.87
CA ASP A 77 -9.81 -2.14 -4.66
C ASP A 77 -8.75 -2.81 -5.54
N GLN A 78 -8.82 -4.13 -5.73
CA GLN A 78 -7.98 -4.84 -6.69
C GLN A 78 -8.16 -4.30 -8.12
N MET A 79 -9.38 -3.89 -8.51
CA MET A 79 -9.65 -3.32 -9.83
C MET A 79 -9.00 -1.93 -10.03
N MET A 80 -8.57 -1.26 -8.95
CA MET A 80 -7.96 0.06 -8.99
C MET A 80 -6.44 0.02 -9.06
N ILE A 81 -5.81 -1.09 -8.64
CA ILE A 81 -4.36 -1.21 -8.57
C ILE A 81 -3.81 -2.35 -9.45
N ASN A 82 -2.61 -2.14 -9.99
CA ASN A 82 -1.92 -3.08 -10.88
C ASN A 82 -1.15 -4.16 -10.11
N TRP A 83 -1.05 -4.01 -8.79
CA TRP A 83 -0.35 -4.95 -7.92
C TRP A 83 -1.37 -5.92 -7.29
N PRO A 84 -1.08 -7.22 -7.21
CA PRO A 84 -2.01 -8.18 -6.65
C PRO A 84 -2.13 -7.99 -5.13
N LEU A 85 -3.35 -7.79 -4.64
CA LEU A 85 -3.70 -7.91 -3.22
C LEU A 85 -3.62 -9.39 -2.84
N GLN A 86 -2.57 -9.78 -2.14
CA GLN A 86 -2.31 -11.19 -1.81
C GLN A 86 -3.08 -11.62 -0.57
N ALA A 87 -3.82 -12.71 -0.67
CA ALA A 87 -4.57 -13.30 0.42
C ALA A 87 -4.27 -14.81 0.53
N PRO A 88 -4.28 -15.41 1.74
CA PRO A 88 -4.56 -14.78 3.04
C PRO A 88 -3.34 -14.08 3.67
N TYR A 89 -2.18 -14.16 3.02
CA TYR A 89 -0.95 -13.47 3.40
C TYR A 89 -0.18 -13.11 2.12
N ALA A 90 0.72 -12.14 2.22
CA ALA A 90 1.75 -11.95 1.21
C ALA A 90 2.95 -12.86 1.52
N PHE A 91 3.46 -13.55 0.50
CA PHE A 91 4.65 -14.39 0.63
C PHE A 91 5.75 -13.85 -0.29
N LEU A 92 6.94 -13.69 0.27
CA LEU A 92 8.12 -13.26 -0.46
C LEU A 92 9.29 -14.17 -0.09
N GLN A 93 10.11 -14.49 -1.10
CA GLN A 93 11.41 -15.13 -0.93
C GLN A 93 12.47 -14.18 -1.49
N ILE A 94 13.47 -13.82 -0.70
CA ILE A 94 14.44 -12.76 -1.03
C ILE A 94 15.85 -13.28 -0.81
N GLU A 95 16.69 -13.26 -1.85
CA GLU A 95 18.13 -13.58 -1.74
C GLU A 95 18.43 -14.90 -0.97
N ASN A 96 17.70 -15.96 -1.29
CA ASN A 96 17.77 -17.29 -0.66
C ASN A 96 17.22 -17.40 0.77
N LEU A 97 16.49 -16.39 1.27
CA LEU A 97 15.70 -16.43 2.50
C LEU A 97 14.20 -16.61 2.20
#